data_AF-A0A8C4R811-F1
#
_entry.id   AF-A0A8C4R811-F1
#
_cell.length_a   1.000
_cell.length_b   1.000
_cell.length_c   1.000
_cell.angle_alpha   90.00
_cell.angle_beta   90.00
_cell.angle_gamma   90.00
#
_symmetry.space_group_name_H-M   'P 1'
#
loop_
_entity.id
_entity.type
_entity.pdbx_description
1 polymer ?
#
loop_
_entity_poly.entity_id
_entity_poly.type
_entity_poly.pdbx_seq_one_letter_code
_entity_poly.pdbx_strand_id
1 'polypeptide(L)'
;MSTPAIDLHIQCCHICPITVATNYSTALRYHNTVCSFLDNMDLLFVYGTLKVSQPNHNQLEDKENGKAEFVGKGRTVLQFPLVIRGKWNIPYLLNCPGRGHRVVGEVYCIDRTMLATLDQFEGVPTHFQRLSVAVEMDDGPVLVEATHQGTHHLDKCYIYMKDTFSEEDLALPYLDNFDTNSNGLPQHSAYLKPWTMWTDTHSGTDIDNFDRTHNEGTK
;
A
#
# COMPACT_ATOMS: atom_id res chain seq x y z
N MET A 1 -10.42 -44.12 -8.17
CA MET A 1 -9.38 -43.64 -7.23
C MET A 1 -9.26 -42.16 -7.48
N SER A 2 -9.92 -41.36 -6.65
CA SER A 2 -10.07 -39.92 -6.84
C SER A 2 -9.54 -39.24 -5.58
N THR A 3 -8.41 -38.56 -5.69
CA THR A 3 -7.86 -37.69 -4.65
C THR A 3 -8.67 -36.39 -4.62
N PRO A 4 -9.12 -35.90 -3.45
CA PRO A 4 -9.75 -34.60 -3.38
C PRO A 4 -8.68 -33.50 -3.43
N ALA A 5 -8.96 -32.45 -4.21
CA ALA A 5 -8.22 -31.20 -4.19
C ALA A 5 -8.46 -30.51 -2.85
N ILE A 6 -7.39 -30.11 -2.17
CA ILE A 6 -7.44 -29.33 -0.94
C ILE A 6 -7.65 -27.88 -1.36
N ASP A 7 -8.90 -27.43 -1.27
CA ASP A 7 -9.29 -26.03 -1.38
C ASP A 7 -8.78 -25.31 -0.12
N LEU A 8 -7.62 -24.64 -0.23
CA LEU A 8 -7.04 -23.85 0.86
C LEU A 8 -7.78 -22.51 0.94
N HIS A 9 -9.00 -22.56 1.45
CA HIS A 9 -9.69 -21.39 1.98
C HIS A 9 -8.97 -20.98 3.28
N ILE A 10 -7.92 -20.16 3.15
CA ILE A 10 -7.28 -19.52 4.32
C ILE A 10 -8.33 -18.59 4.91
N GLN A 11 -8.97 -19.08 5.96
CA GLN A 11 -9.97 -18.35 6.71
C GLN A 11 -9.27 -17.20 7.44
N CYS A 12 -9.24 -16.03 6.78
CA CYS A 12 -8.83 -14.77 7.37
C CYS A 12 -9.63 -14.58 8.66
N CYS A 13 -8.94 -14.77 9.79
CA CYS A 13 -9.50 -14.60 11.12
C CYS A 13 -10.17 -13.23 11.19
N HIS A 14 -11.41 -13.21 11.67
CA HIS A 14 -12.12 -11.98 11.98
C HIS A 14 -11.32 -11.22 13.04
N ILE A 15 -10.60 -10.19 12.61
CA ILE A 15 -9.83 -9.34 13.52
C ILE A 15 -10.82 -8.48 14.29
N CYS A 16 -10.79 -8.69 15.61
CA CYS A 16 -11.46 -7.90 16.63
C CYS A 16 -11.16 -6.41 16.44
N PRO A 17 -12.15 -5.50 16.46
CA PRO A 17 -11.86 -4.08 16.40
C PRO A 17 -11.04 -3.70 17.64
N ILE A 18 -9.77 -3.39 17.43
CA ILE A 18 -8.90 -2.85 18.47
C ILE A 18 -9.45 -1.46 18.79
N THR A 19 -10.15 -1.33 19.91
CA THR A 19 -10.46 -0.03 20.52
C THR A 19 -9.15 0.55 21.04
N VAL A 20 -8.37 1.19 20.16
CA VAL A 20 -7.27 2.06 20.57
C VAL A 20 -7.94 3.26 21.23
N ALA A 21 -7.95 3.30 22.56
CA ALA A 21 -8.42 4.43 23.34
C ALA A 21 -7.42 5.59 23.22
N THR A 22 -7.38 6.24 22.05
CA THR A 22 -6.81 7.56 21.91
C THR A 22 -7.96 8.56 21.99
N ASN A 23 -7.80 9.58 22.83
CA ASN A 23 -8.81 10.62 23.02
C ASN A 23 -9.15 11.22 21.65
N TYR A 24 -10.37 10.96 21.15
CA TYR A 24 -10.94 11.48 19.90
C TYR A 24 -10.65 12.98 19.71
N SER A 25 -10.62 13.74 20.81
CA SER A 25 -10.30 15.17 20.84
C SER A 25 -8.92 15.55 20.29
N THR A 26 -7.91 14.68 20.37
CA THR A 26 -6.54 15.01 19.94
C THR A 26 -6.35 14.69 18.46
N ALA A 27 -6.92 13.57 17.99
CA ALA A 27 -6.96 13.23 16.56
C ALA A 27 -7.75 14.29 15.78
N LEU A 28 -8.95 14.67 16.25
CA LEU A 28 -9.77 15.73 15.62
C LEU A 28 -9.05 17.09 15.57
N ARG A 29 -8.19 17.43 16.55
CA ARG A 29 -7.43 18.70 16.56
C ARG A 29 -6.27 18.73 15.57
N TYR A 30 -5.60 17.60 15.32
CA TYR A 30 -4.57 17.51 14.28
C TYR A 30 -5.20 17.60 12.87
N HIS A 31 -6.32 16.91 12.68
CA HIS A 31 -7.09 16.93 11.42
C HIS A 31 -7.67 18.31 11.10
N ASN A 32 -8.13 19.05 12.12
CA ASN A 32 -8.65 20.42 11.98
C ASN A 32 -7.58 21.50 11.68
N THR A 33 -6.33 21.12 11.45
CA THR A 33 -5.27 22.07 11.04
C THR A 33 -4.62 21.67 9.72
N VAL A 34 -4.62 20.38 9.35
CA VAL A 34 -3.90 19.90 8.16
C VAL A 34 -4.80 19.66 6.93
N CYS A 35 -6.08 19.25 7.09
CA CYS A 35 -6.99 19.03 5.95
C CYS A 35 -8.36 19.73 6.08
N SER A 36 -8.65 20.41 7.20
CA SER A 36 -9.96 21.02 7.39
C SER A 36 -10.07 22.35 6.66
N PHE A 37 -10.68 22.31 5.48
CA PHE A 37 -11.57 23.31 4.89
C PHE A 37 -12.03 22.87 3.48
N LEU A 38 -11.51 21.75 2.97
CA LEU A 38 -11.83 21.23 1.64
C LEU A 38 -12.68 19.96 1.78
N ASP A 39 -13.98 20.12 1.63
CA ASP A 39 -14.87 18.99 1.35
C ASP A 39 -14.27 18.20 0.17
N ASN A 40 -14.14 16.88 0.31
CA ASN A 40 -13.63 15.92 -0.69
C ASN A 40 -12.10 15.64 -0.74
N MET A 41 -11.37 15.83 0.36
CA MET A 41 -10.03 15.26 0.51
C MET A 41 -10.06 13.94 1.26
N ASP A 42 -9.14 13.04 0.93
CA ASP A 42 -8.90 11.75 1.56
C ASP A 42 -7.45 11.68 2.05
N LEU A 43 -7.15 10.82 3.03
CA LEU A 43 -5.77 10.55 3.44
C LEU A 43 -5.24 9.32 2.72
N LEU A 44 -3.99 9.34 2.28
CA LEU A 44 -3.30 8.20 1.67
C LEU A 44 -1.96 7.99 2.36
N PHE A 45 -1.72 6.76 2.81
CA PHE A 45 -0.43 6.30 3.31
C PHE A 45 0.33 5.58 2.20
N VAL A 46 1.51 6.09 1.86
CA VAL A 46 2.43 5.50 0.89
C VAL A 46 3.68 4.94 1.58
N TYR A 47 4.07 3.73 1.21
CA TYR A 47 5.20 3.01 1.82
C TYR A 47 6.32 2.69 0.83
N GLY A 48 6.03 2.72 -0.47
CA GLY A 48 6.89 2.23 -1.55
C GLY A 48 7.43 3.33 -2.46
N THR A 49 7.31 3.13 -3.77
CA THR A 49 7.93 3.96 -4.81
C THR A 49 7.37 5.38 -4.92
N LEU A 50 6.23 5.66 -4.30
CA LEU A 50 5.59 6.99 -4.26
C LEU A 50 6.18 7.91 -3.17
N LYS A 51 6.94 7.39 -2.20
CA LYS A 51 7.53 8.23 -1.14
C LYS A 51 8.51 9.27 -1.68
N VAL A 52 8.78 10.31 -0.90
CA VAL A 52 9.79 11.32 -1.22
C VAL A 52 11.13 10.64 -1.54
N SER A 53 11.80 11.13 -2.59
CA SER A 53 13.07 10.58 -3.11
C SER A 53 13.00 9.14 -3.63
N GLN A 54 11.80 8.59 -3.81
CA GLN A 54 11.59 7.32 -4.51
C GLN A 54 11.15 7.57 -5.97
N PRO A 55 11.28 6.58 -6.87
CA PRO A 55 11.22 6.82 -8.31
C PRO A 55 9.91 7.39 -8.85
N ASN A 56 8.78 7.13 -8.20
CA ASN A 56 7.44 7.53 -8.65
C ASN A 56 6.85 8.69 -7.86
N HIS A 57 7.68 9.39 -7.07
CA HIS A 57 7.22 10.53 -6.28
C HIS A 57 6.55 11.62 -7.14
N ASN A 58 6.98 11.76 -8.39
CA ASN A 58 6.40 12.70 -9.35
C ASN A 58 4.90 12.49 -9.59
N GLN A 59 4.35 11.29 -9.35
CA GLN A 59 2.91 11.04 -9.45
C GLN A 59 2.10 11.89 -8.46
N LEU A 60 2.67 12.20 -7.29
CA LEU A 60 2.06 13.05 -6.27
C LEU A 60 2.32 14.55 -6.50
N GLU A 61 3.41 14.90 -7.20
CA GLU A 61 3.79 16.30 -7.46
C GLU A 61 3.13 16.89 -8.72
N ASP A 62 2.83 16.04 -9.71
CA ASP A 62 2.22 16.49 -10.96
C ASP A 62 0.79 16.97 -10.74
N LYS A 63 0.56 18.26 -11.00
CA LYS A 63 -0.72 18.92 -10.79
C LYS A 63 -1.80 18.44 -11.77
N GLU A 64 -1.40 17.84 -12.89
CA GLU A 64 -2.34 17.22 -13.84
C GLU A 64 -2.94 15.93 -13.26
N ASN A 65 -2.26 15.27 -12.31
CA ASN A 65 -2.76 14.07 -11.65
C ASN A 65 -3.80 14.38 -10.56
N GLY A 66 -3.84 15.61 -10.06
CA GLY A 66 -4.69 16.06 -8.95
C GLY A 66 -3.89 16.83 -7.90
N LYS A 67 -4.42 16.91 -6.68
CA LYS A 67 -3.74 17.55 -5.54
C LYS A 67 -3.27 16.51 -4.54
N ALA A 68 -2.02 16.63 -4.10
CA ALA A 68 -1.48 15.93 -2.94
C ALA A 68 -0.67 16.89 -2.08
N GLU A 69 -0.95 16.90 -0.77
CA GLU A 69 -0.25 17.70 0.22
C GLU A 69 0.36 16.77 1.26
N PHE A 70 1.67 16.89 1.50
CA PHE A 70 2.36 16.08 2.50
C PHE A 70 1.86 16.45 3.91
N VAL A 71 1.40 15.45 4.66
CA VAL A 71 0.91 15.60 6.03
C VAL A 71 2.03 15.32 7.02
N GLY A 72 2.75 14.21 6.83
CA GLY A 72 3.77 13.78 7.77
C GLY A 72 4.24 12.35 7.56
N LYS A 73 5.22 11.93 8.35
CA LYS A 73 5.70 10.55 8.40
C LYS A 73 4.96 9.77 9.47
N GLY A 74 4.86 8.47 9.27
CA GLY A 74 4.25 7.56 10.23
C GLY A 74 4.53 6.11 9.91
N ARG A 75 3.88 5.23 10.66
CA ARG A 75 3.98 3.79 10.46
C ARG A 75 2.66 3.09 10.72
N THR A 76 2.41 1.99 10.01
CA THR A 76 1.19 1.19 10.23
C THR A 76 1.06 0.76 11.70
N VAL A 77 -0.14 0.77 12.25
CA VAL A 77 -0.39 0.27 13.61
C VAL A 77 -0.21 -1.25 13.65
N LEU A 78 -0.82 -1.94 12.69
CA LEU A 78 -0.65 -3.38 12.51
C LEU A 78 0.63 -3.70 11.75
N GLN A 79 1.13 -4.91 11.94
CA GLN A 79 2.24 -5.46 11.16
C GLN A 79 1.73 -6.01 9.83
N PHE A 80 2.51 -5.80 8.77
CA PHE A 80 2.28 -6.38 7.46
C PHE A 80 3.60 -6.88 6.84
N PRO A 81 3.58 -7.93 6.00
CA PRO A 81 4.73 -8.32 5.19
C PRO A 81 4.91 -7.31 4.05
N LEU A 82 5.96 -6.51 4.12
CA LEU A 82 6.46 -5.73 2.98
C LEU A 82 7.62 -6.49 2.35
N VAL A 83 7.42 -6.97 1.13
CA VAL A 83 8.39 -7.80 0.41
C VAL A 83 8.78 -7.15 -0.91
N ILE A 84 9.93 -7.53 -1.44
CA ILE A 84 10.40 -7.15 -2.77
C ILE A 84 10.18 -8.32 -3.71
N ARG A 85 9.37 -8.14 -4.76
CA ARG A 85 9.03 -9.22 -5.70
C ARG A 85 9.38 -8.87 -7.14
N GLY A 86 9.65 -9.93 -7.90
CA GLY A 86 9.78 -9.92 -9.34
C GLY A 86 11.05 -9.27 -9.85
N LYS A 87 11.30 -9.42 -11.16
CA LYS A 87 12.50 -8.91 -11.84
C LYS A 87 12.73 -7.40 -11.72
N TRP A 88 11.72 -6.65 -11.33
CA TRP A 88 11.75 -5.19 -11.20
C TRP A 88 11.84 -4.71 -9.76
N ASN A 89 11.96 -5.62 -8.78
CA ASN A 89 12.11 -5.31 -7.36
C ASN A 89 10.99 -4.42 -6.80
N ILE A 90 9.75 -4.66 -7.22
CA ILE A 90 8.60 -3.85 -6.79
C ILE A 90 8.30 -4.16 -5.32
N PRO A 91 8.09 -3.13 -4.46
CA PRO A 91 7.63 -3.33 -3.10
C PRO A 91 6.15 -3.73 -3.09
N TYR A 92 5.86 -4.91 -2.55
CA TYR A 92 4.49 -5.39 -2.32
C TYR A 92 4.20 -5.43 -0.82
N LEU A 93 3.18 -4.71 -0.40
CA LEU A 93 2.61 -4.87 0.94
C LEU A 93 1.49 -5.91 0.89
N LEU A 94 1.75 -7.07 1.47
CA LEU A 94 0.80 -8.18 1.45
C LEU A 94 -0.28 -7.94 2.52
N ASN A 95 -1.55 -8.13 2.16
CA ASN A 95 -2.69 -8.03 3.08
C ASN A 95 -2.76 -9.26 4.01
N CYS A 96 -1.73 -9.42 4.84
CA CYS A 96 -1.60 -10.46 5.85
C CYS A 96 -1.37 -9.80 7.23
N PRO A 97 -2.39 -9.16 7.80
CA PRO A 97 -2.28 -8.41 9.05
C PRO A 97 -1.76 -9.28 10.20
N GLY A 98 -0.86 -8.74 11.00
CA GLY A 98 -0.25 -9.42 12.15
C GLY A 98 1.02 -10.22 11.82
N ARG A 99 1.50 -10.16 10.58
CA ARG A 99 2.76 -10.76 10.15
C ARG A 99 3.71 -9.67 9.65
N GLY A 100 5.02 -9.88 9.74
CA GLY A 100 6.01 -8.91 9.25
C GLY A 100 6.29 -7.78 10.23
N HIS A 101 6.33 -6.54 9.72
CA HIS A 101 6.74 -5.37 10.48
C HIS A 101 5.68 -4.28 10.44
N ARG A 102 5.79 -3.33 11.36
CA ARG A 102 5.08 -2.06 11.24
C ARG A 102 5.78 -1.26 10.16
N VAL A 103 5.08 -0.98 9.07
CA VAL A 103 5.70 -0.44 7.86
C VAL A 103 5.76 1.08 7.96
N VAL A 104 6.94 1.64 7.72
CA VAL A 104 7.23 3.07 7.71
C VAL A 104 6.85 3.67 6.36
N GLY A 105 6.20 4.84 6.41
CA GLY A 105 5.75 5.53 5.22
C GLY A 105 5.40 6.99 5.48
N GLU A 106 4.68 7.55 4.51
CA GLU A 106 4.34 8.97 4.44
C GLU A 106 2.83 9.09 4.22
N VAL A 107 2.22 10.08 4.86
CA VAL A 107 0.79 10.39 4.70
C VAL A 107 0.63 11.65 3.87
N TYR A 108 -0.29 11.58 2.92
CA TYR A 108 -0.69 12.69 2.07
C TYR A 108 -2.19 12.95 2.21
N CYS A 109 -2.56 14.23 2.18
CA CYS A 109 -3.94 14.68 1.97
C CYS A 109 -4.12 14.83 0.47
N ILE A 110 -5.05 14.09 -0.13
CA ILE A 110 -5.23 14.02 -1.58
C ILE A 110 -6.66 14.30 -1.99
N ASP A 111 -6.85 14.89 -3.18
CA ASP A 111 -8.19 15.06 -3.75
C ASP A 111 -8.66 13.80 -4.47
N ARG A 112 -9.96 13.75 -4.78
CA ARG A 112 -10.57 12.63 -5.53
C ARG A 112 -9.90 12.39 -6.89
N THR A 113 -9.41 13.44 -7.54
CA THR A 113 -8.72 13.33 -8.84
C THR A 113 -7.41 12.58 -8.67
N MET A 114 -6.57 12.99 -7.72
CA MET A 114 -5.32 12.32 -7.35
C MET A 114 -5.57 10.87 -6.98
N LEU A 115 -6.57 10.63 -6.13
CA LEU A 115 -6.95 9.30 -5.72
C LEU A 115 -7.34 8.39 -6.90
N ALA A 116 -8.12 8.89 -7.86
CA ALA A 116 -8.50 8.13 -9.06
C ALA A 116 -7.30 7.89 -10.01
N THR A 117 -6.42 8.87 -10.17
CA THR A 117 -5.19 8.73 -10.96
C THR A 117 -4.28 7.65 -10.38
N LEU A 118 -4.10 7.63 -9.05
CA LEU A 118 -3.30 6.63 -8.37
C LEU A 118 -3.94 5.24 -8.40
N ASP A 119 -5.26 5.12 -8.30
CA ASP A 119 -5.94 3.82 -8.50
C ASP A 119 -5.64 3.23 -9.88
N GLN A 120 -5.65 4.06 -10.93
CA GLN A 120 -5.29 3.64 -12.28
C GLN A 120 -3.81 3.26 -12.37
N PHE A 121 -2.93 4.06 -11.77
CA PHE A 121 -1.48 3.83 -11.76
C PHE A 121 -1.12 2.51 -11.06
N GLU A 122 -1.74 2.24 -9.92
CA GLU A 122 -1.52 1.03 -9.10
C GLU A 122 -2.34 -0.17 -9.60
N GLY A 123 -3.11 -0.03 -10.68
CA GLY A 123 -3.87 -1.11 -11.31
C GLY A 123 -5.02 -1.67 -10.46
N VAL A 124 -5.66 -0.84 -9.64
CA VAL A 124 -6.80 -1.23 -8.79
C VAL A 124 -8.02 -1.59 -9.64
N PRO A 125 -8.79 -2.65 -9.33
CA PRO A 125 -8.63 -3.61 -8.22
C PRO A 125 -7.89 -4.90 -8.61
N THR A 126 -7.17 -4.90 -9.73
CA THR A 126 -6.58 -6.13 -10.30
C THR A 126 -5.17 -6.40 -9.77
N HIS A 127 -4.33 -5.38 -9.69
CA HIS A 127 -2.94 -5.53 -9.24
C HIS A 127 -2.81 -5.32 -7.73
N PHE A 128 -3.22 -4.15 -7.26
CA PHE A 128 -3.40 -3.82 -5.85
C PHE A 128 -4.87 -3.59 -5.52
N GLN A 129 -5.19 -3.64 -4.23
CA GLN A 129 -6.45 -3.19 -3.67
C GLN A 129 -6.22 -1.92 -2.86
N ARG A 130 -7.16 -0.97 -2.95
CA ARG A 130 -7.21 0.18 -2.05
C ARG A 130 -7.99 -0.19 -0.79
N LEU A 131 -7.33 -0.21 0.36
CA LEU A 131 -7.90 -0.55 1.66
C LEU A 131 -7.72 0.61 2.65
N SER A 132 -8.44 0.60 3.77
CA SER A 132 -8.20 1.49 4.91
C SER A 132 -7.15 0.91 5.85
N VAL A 133 -6.36 1.77 6.48
CA VAL A 133 -5.36 1.36 7.48
C VAL A 133 -5.26 2.38 8.61
N ALA A 134 -4.95 1.89 9.81
CA ALA A 134 -4.57 2.74 10.92
C ALA A 134 -3.07 3.05 10.88
N VAL A 135 -2.71 4.32 11.03
CA VAL A 135 -1.33 4.83 10.98
C VAL A 135 -1.01 5.57 12.27
N GLU A 136 0.09 5.21 12.92
CA GLU A 136 0.68 6.01 13.99
C GLU A 136 1.61 7.04 13.36
N MET A 137 1.26 8.33 13.44
CA MET A 137 2.10 9.43 12.97
C MET A 137 3.27 9.67 13.91
N ASP A 138 4.42 10.07 13.38
CA ASP A 138 5.63 10.32 14.17
C ASP A 138 5.49 11.51 15.14
N ASP A 139 4.62 12.46 14.82
CA ASP A 139 4.29 13.63 15.65
C ASP A 139 3.16 13.37 16.66
N GLY A 140 2.70 12.12 16.80
CA GLY A 140 1.89 11.64 17.92
C GLY A 140 0.44 11.21 17.65
N PRO A 141 -0.33 11.75 16.69
CA PRO A 141 -1.69 11.26 16.45
C PRO A 141 -1.69 9.87 15.81
N VAL A 142 -2.68 9.05 16.16
CA VAL A 142 -2.99 7.82 15.43
C VAL A 142 -4.19 8.12 14.52
N LEU A 143 -3.99 7.95 13.22
CA LEU A 143 -5.05 7.95 12.22
C LEU A 143 -5.72 6.58 12.27
N VAL A 144 -7.02 6.52 12.50
CA VAL A 144 -7.79 5.28 12.58
C VAL A 144 -9.03 5.41 11.70
N GLU A 145 -9.49 4.28 11.14
CA GLU A 145 -10.79 4.26 10.48
C GLU A 145 -11.90 4.56 11.50
N ALA A 146 -12.66 5.64 11.29
CA ALA A 146 -13.78 5.96 12.16
C ALA A 146 -14.85 4.86 12.10
N THR A 147 -15.05 4.17 13.22
CA THR A 147 -16.18 3.25 13.37
C THR A 147 -17.44 4.06 13.67
N HIS A 148 -18.34 4.09 12.69
CA HIS A 148 -19.74 4.52 12.74
C HIS A 148 -20.10 6.00 12.51
N GLN A 149 -20.89 6.18 11.44
CA GLN A 149 -21.97 7.16 11.23
C GLN A 149 -21.65 8.63 11.58
N GLY A 150 -20.85 9.27 10.73
CA GLY A 150 -20.74 10.72 10.74
C GLY A 150 -19.96 11.23 9.53
N THR A 151 -20.65 11.42 8.40
CA THR A 151 -20.49 12.45 7.33
C THR A 151 -19.13 13.03 6.93
N HIS A 152 -17.98 12.60 7.43
CA HIS A 152 -16.67 13.12 7.06
C HIS A 152 -15.84 12.04 6.36
N HIS A 153 -15.60 12.23 5.06
CA HIS A 153 -14.73 11.35 4.25
C HIS A 153 -13.26 11.35 4.76
N LEU A 154 -12.89 12.37 5.53
CA LEU A 154 -11.54 12.64 6.04
C LEU A 154 -11.03 11.68 7.12
N ASP A 155 -11.85 10.71 7.56
CA ASP A 155 -11.49 9.79 8.64
C ASP A 155 -10.83 8.49 8.14
N LYS A 156 -10.68 8.31 6.82
CA LYS A 156 -10.05 7.12 6.24
C LYS A 156 -8.66 7.45 5.70
N CYS A 157 -7.66 6.73 6.20
CA CYS A 157 -6.33 6.69 5.59
C CYS A 157 -6.24 5.45 4.70
N TYR A 158 -6.18 5.67 3.39
CA TYR A 158 -6.07 4.62 2.40
C TYR A 158 -4.64 4.10 2.27
N ILE A 159 -4.50 2.88 1.76
CA ILE A 159 -3.25 2.23 1.42
C ILE A 159 -3.47 1.23 0.29
N TYR A 160 -2.47 1.03 -0.56
CA TYR A 160 -2.51 0.02 -1.62
C TYR A 160 -1.86 -1.30 -1.12
N MET A 161 -2.60 -2.40 -1.14
CA MET A 161 -2.12 -3.72 -0.68
C MET A 161 -2.39 -4.83 -1.69
N LYS A 162 -1.57 -5.88 -1.67
CA LYS A 162 -1.75 -7.09 -2.47
C LYS A 162 -2.54 -8.12 -1.67
N ASP A 163 -3.71 -8.51 -2.17
CA ASP A 163 -4.60 -9.51 -1.57
C ASP A 163 -4.33 -10.95 -2.02
N THR A 164 -3.66 -11.09 -3.16
CA THR A 164 -3.40 -12.33 -3.87
C THR A 164 -1.91 -12.60 -3.89
N PHE A 165 -1.45 -13.50 -3.03
CA PHE A 165 -0.05 -13.85 -2.85
C PHE A 165 0.12 -15.32 -2.47
N SER A 166 1.32 -15.85 -2.66
CA SER A 166 1.69 -17.24 -2.41
C SER A 166 2.45 -17.42 -1.09
N GLU A 167 2.64 -18.67 -0.66
CA GLU A 167 3.53 -18.98 0.47
C GLU A 167 4.99 -18.63 0.19
N GLU A 168 5.42 -18.65 -1.08
CA GLU A 168 6.76 -18.23 -1.49
C GLU A 168 6.95 -16.73 -1.25
N ASP A 169 5.95 -15.90 -1.57
CA ASP A 169 5.96 -14.47 -1.27
C ASP A 169 6.08 -14.23 0.24
N LEU A 170 5.39 -15.04 1.03
CA LEU A 170 5.46 -15.00 2.50
C LEU A 170 6.79 -15.52 3.05
N ALA A 171 7.61 -16.21 2.27
CA ALA A 171 8.94 -16.66 2.67
C ALA A 171 10.04 -15.63 2.35
N LEU A 172 9.72 -14.58 1.58
CA LEU A 172 10.65 -13.50 1.25
C LEU A 172 11.02 -12.67 2.50
N PRO A 173 12.21 -12.03 2.53
CA PRO A 173 12.59 -11.12 3.60
C PRO A 173 11.61 -9.95 3.73
N TYR A 174 11.23 -9.64 4.96
CA TYR A 174 10.35 -8.50 5.24
C TYR A 174 11.17 -7.25 5.48
N LEU A 175 10.69 -6.15 4.93
CA LEU A 175 11.18 -4.81 5.18
C LEU A 175 10.24 -4.10 6.15
N ASP A 176 10.78 -3.24 7.01
CA ASP A 176 10.01 -2.25 7.74
C ASP A 176 9.93 -0.92 6.96
N ASN A 177 10.92 -0.64 6.11
CA ASN A 177 10.99 0.57 5.31
C ASN A 177 11.59 0.27 3.92
N PHE A 178 10.84 0.59 2.86
CA PHE A 178 11.35 0.53 1.48
C PHE A 178 12.19 1.77 1.15
N ASP A 179 13.37 1.58 0.57
CA ASP A 179 14.17 2.65 -0.01
C ASP A 179 15.05 2.10 -1.14
N THR A 180 14.85 2.59 -2.37
CA THR A 180 15.68 2.20 -3.53
C THR A 180 17.15 2.58 -3.39
N ASN A 181 17.48 3.53 -2.51
CA ASN A 181 18.86 3.97 -2.26
C ASN A 181 19.54 3.19 -1.13
N SER A 182 18.81 2.31 -0.43
CA SER A 182 19.39 1.46 0.60
C SER A 182 20.32 0.40 -0.01
N ASN A 183 21.40 0.07 0.71
CA ASN A 183 22.37 -0.93 0.28
C ASN A 183 21.68 -2.30 0.16
N GLY A 184 21.51 -2.80 -1.07
CA GLY A 184 20.99 -4.15 -1.32
C GLY A 184 19.93 -4.26 -2.42
N LEU A 185 19.32 -3.15 -2.86
CA LEU A 185 18.37 -3.15 -3.97
C LEU A 185 18.99 -2.54 -5.24
N PRO A 186 18.94 -3.23 -6.40
CA PRO A 186 19.37 -2.66 -7.66
C PRO A 186 18.54 -1.41 -8.00
N GLN A 187 19.21 -0.30 -8.35
CA GLN A 187 18.52 0.83 -8.98
C GLN A 187 17.97 0.38 -10.33
N HIS A 188 16.65 0.28 -10.46
CA HIS A 188 16.02 -0.19 -11.69
C HIS A 188 15.20 0.91 -12.36
N SER A 189 15.51 1.26 -13.60
CA SER A 189 14.76 2.26 -14.39
C SER A 189 13.31 1.85 -14.73
N ALA A 190 12.87 0.66 -14.29
CA ALA A 190 11.55 0.11 -14.61
C ALA A 190 10.46 0.64 -13.67
N TYR A 191 10.84 1.18 -12.51
CA TYR A 191 9.87 1.86 -11.63
C TYR A 191 9.17 3.01 -12.36
N LEU A 192 9.83 3.64 -13.33
CA LEU A 192 9.34 4.79 -14.11
C LEU A 192 8.40 4.43 -15.27
N LYS A 193 8.07 3.14 -15.48
CA LYS A 193 7.27 2.71 -16.64
C LYS A 193 5.77 2.79 -16.35
N PRO A 194 4.96 3.41 -17.24
CA PRO A 194 3.50 3.51 -17.08
C PRO A 194 2.83 2.13 -16.92
N TRP A 195 1.69 2.06 -16.22
CA TRP A 195 0.88 0.83 -16.05
C TRP A 195 0.62 0.07 -17.37
N THR A 196 0.45 0.79 -18.48
CA THR A 196 0.24 0.21 -19.82
C THR A 196 1.39 -0.69 -20.30
N MET A 197 2.62 -0.48 -19.83
CA MET A 197 3.75 -1.38 -20.14
C MET A 197 3.73 -2.70 -19.36
N TRP A 198 2.88 -2.83 -18.34
CA TRP A 198 2.70 -4.07 -17.57
C TRP A 198 1.66 -5.01 -18.20
N THR A 199 0.85 -4.48 -19.13
CA THR A 199 -0.14 -5.24 -19.91
C THR A 199 0.34 -5.66 -21.30
N ASP A 200 1.44 -5.09 -21.81
CA ASP A 200 2.00 -5.39 -23.12
C ASP A 200 2.90 -6.65 -23.10
N THR A 201 2.31 -7.78 -22.72
CA THR A 201 2.68 -9.07 -23.30
C THR A 201 1.42 -9.65 -23.92
N HIS A 202 1.38 -9.68 -25.25
CA HIS A 202 0.25 -10.15 -26.05
C HIS A 202 0.07 -11.67 -25.95
N SER A 203 -0.29 -12.14 -24.77
CA SER A 203 -0.89 -13.44 -24.48
C SER A 203 -1.31 -13.38 -23.03
N GLY A 204 -2.58 -13.66 -22.71
CA GLY A 204 -3.11 -13.65 -21.34
C GLY A 204 -2.34 -14.57 -20.39
N THR A 205 -1.22 -14.09 -19.87
CA THR A 205 -0.37 -14.71 -18.87
C THR A 205 0.04 -13.59 -17.94
N ASP A 206 -0.55 -13.65 -16.77
CA ASP A 206 -0.46 -12.73 -15.66
C ASP A 206 0.97 -12.23 -15.39
N ILE A 207 1.07 -11.02 -14.84
CA ILE A 207 2.26 -10.56 -14.10
C ILE A 207 2.72 -11.63 -13.09
N ASP A 208 1.79 -12.45 -12.58
CA ASP A 208 2.04 -13.56 -11.66
C ASP A 208 2.53 -14.87 -12.35
N ASN A 209 2.38 -15.03 -13.67
CA ASN A 209 2.89 -16.18 -14.43
C ASN A 209 4.32 -15.96 -14.96
N PHE A 210 4.78 -14.71 -15.10
CA PHE A 210 6.16 -14.45 -15.51
C PHE A 210 7.17 -14.81 -14.41
N ASP A 211 6.80 -14.65 -13.12
CA ASP A 211 7.66 -14.99 -11.98
C ASP A 211 7.83 -16.50 -11.74
N ARG A 212 6.94 -17.35 -12.26
CA ARG A 212 7.02 -18.81 -12.07
C ARG A 212 7.92 -19.56 -13.06
N THR A 213 8.37 -18.93 -14.15
CA THR A 213 8.97 -19.68 -15.27
C THR A 213 10.50 -19.80 -15.25
N HIS A 214 11.21 -19.33 -14.23
CA HIS A 214 12.69 -19.36 -14.24
C HIS A 214 13.37 -19.90 -12.98
N ASN A 215 12.69 -20.77 -12.22
CA ASN A 215 13.34 -21.57 -11.17
C ASN A 215 13.54 -23.06 -11.53
N GLU A 216 13.39 -23.42 -12.82
CA GLU A 216 13.85 -24.70 -13.35
C GLU A 216 15.01 -24.47 -14.31
N GLY A 217 16.25 -24.64 -13.84
CA GLY A 217 17.39 -24.81 -14.73
C GLY A 217 18.70 -24.19 -14.26
N THR A 218 19.31 -24.74 -13.20
CA THR A 218 20.77 -24.87 -13.15
C THR A 218 21.12 -26.07 -12.26
N LYS A 219 21.32 -27.21 -12.92
CA LYS A 219 22.29 -28.21 -12.48
C LYS A 219 23.67 -27.79 -12.96
#